data_AF-A0A8C7ZI38-F1
#
_entry.id   AF-A0A8C7ZI38-F1
#
_cell.length_a   1.000
_cell.length_b   1.000
_cell.length_c   1.000
_cell.angle_alpha   90.00
_cell.angle_beta   90.00
_cell.angle_gamma   90.00
#
_symmetry.space_group_name_H-M   'P 1'
#
loop_
_entity.id
_entity.type
_entity.pdbx_description
1 polymer ?
#
loop_
_entity_poly.entity_id
_entity_poly.type
_entity_poly.pdbx_seq_one_letter_code
_entity_poly.pdbx_strand_id
1 'polypeptide(L)'
;LGKFLSFSSSALSFFSYLQIFCQMTDLLYTEKELVQSLRDYIKAEESKLAAVKSWANKLDALTRVSTSDPEGYLAHPVNAYKLMKRLNTEWSELESLVLQNPSDGFISNMSVHRQYFPDEEDQTGAAKALMRLQDTYHLDSEAFSKGMLPGVHSNAVLTVDDCFDMGKTAYNDADYYHAVLWFQQALKQLDDGEEAAVSKADILDYLSYSVYQMGDLPRAIELTRRLVAIDPNHQRAGGNLRYFEQLLMKQLKESNQDYQPPSEEPIQLGTYTRPKDHLPERETYEALCRGEGLQLTEARRSRLFCRYHDGKRSPRLLLKPIKEEDEWDSPHIVRYLNILSDQEIEKIKELAKPRLARATVRDPKTGVLTTAPYRVSKSAWLEGEDDPVIDRVNQRIQDITGLTVETAELLQVANYGVGGQYEPHFDFSRKDEPDAFKRLGTGNRMATFLNYMSDVEAGGATVFPDFGASIWPRKGTAVFWYNLFRSGEGDYRTRHAACPVLVGSKWVSNKWIHERGQEFRRPCGLTEVD
;
A
#
# COMPACT_ATOMS: atom_id res chain seq x y z
N LEU A 1 33.71 29.10 -20.85
CA LEU A 1 34.41 27.79 -20.83
C LEU A 1 34.01 27.09 -19.53
N GLY A 2 32.91 26.36 -19.39
CA GLY A 2 32.36 25.39 -20.33
C GLY A 2 32.67 23.97 -19.82
N LYS A 3 32.03 23.54 -18.74
CA LYS A 3 31.87 22.13 -18.37
C LYS A 3 30.44 21.92 -17.87
N PHE A 4 29.53 21.78 -18.84
CA PHE A 4 28.25 21.11 -18.65
C PHE A 4 28.55 19.65 -18.28
N LEU A 5 28.15 19.23 -17.09
CA LEU A 5 27.95 17.82 -16.80
C LEU A 5 26.61 17.45 -17.44
N SER A 6 26.68 16.68 -18.52
CA SER A 6 25.51 16.02 -19.10
C SER A 6 24.92 15.08 -18.05
N PHE A 7 23.72 15.39 -17.56
CA PHE A 7 22.88 14.39 -16.92
C PHE A 7 22.44 13.40 -17.99
N SER A 8 23.00 12.20 -17.97
CA SER A 8 22.48 11.05 -18.72
C SER A 8 21.10 10.68 -18.17
N SER A 9 20.09 10.66 -19.03
CA SER A 9 18.71 10.25 -18.75
C SER A 9 18.61 8.73 -18.59
N SER A 10 19.17 8.18 -17.52
CA SER A 10 19.12 6.73 -17.26
C SER A 10 19.27 6.45 -15.76
N ALA A 11 18.24 6.79 -14.99
CA ALA A 11 18.05 6.34 -13.61
C ALA A 11 16.62 6.64 -13.13
N LEU A 12 15.62 6.09 -13.81
CA LEU A 12 14.26 5.98 -13.27
C LEU A 12 14.15 4.59 -12.62
N SER A 13 14.69 4.47 -11.40
CA SER A 13 14.60 3.22 -10.64
C SER A 13 13.38 3.22 -9.71
N PHE A 14 12.37 2.53 -10.20
CA PHE A 14 11.46 1.58 -9.53
C PHE A 14 10.60 2.04 -8.35
N PHE A 15 9.30 2.01 -8.63
CA PHE A 15 8.18 2.54 -7.87
C PHE A 15 7.80 1.58 -6.74
N SER A 16 7.09 2.08 -5.72
CA SER A 16 6.49 1.24 -4.67
C SER A 16 4.99 1.50 -4.64
N TYR A 17 4.25 0.42 -4.88
CA TYR A 17 2.90 0.25 -5.41
C TYR A 17 1.70 0.94 -4.75
N LEU A 18 1.85 1.62 -3.62
CA LEU A 18 0.68 2.17 -2.90
C LEU A 18 0.82 3.65 -2.50
N GLN A 19 1.72 4.39 -3.13
CA GLN A 19 2.15 5.67 -2.57
C GLN A 19 1.70 6.93 -3.31
N ILE A 20 0.90 6.84 -4.39
CA ILE A 20 0.13 7.99 -4.88
C ILE A 20 -1.22 7.51 -5.43
N PHE A 21 -2.30 7.95 -4.79
CA PHE A 21 -3.66 7.84 -5.36
C PHE A 21 -3.73 8.39 -6.80
N CYS A 22 -3.02 9.50 -7.07
CA CYS A 22 -2.93 10.08 -8.41
C CYS A 22 -2.28 9.15 -9.46
N GLN A 23 -1.23 8.40 -9.12
CA GLN A 23 -0.64 7.45 -10.08
C GLN A 23 -1.56 6.26 -10.32
N MET A 24 -2.24 5.77 -9.28
CA MET A 24 -3.26 4.74 -9.46
C MET A 24 -4.42 5.23 -10.32
N THR A 25 -4.81 6.50 -10.19
CA THR A 25 -5.83 7.11 -11.06
C THR A 25 -5.38 7.10 -12.53
N ASP A 26 -4.11 7.42 -12.81
CA ASP A 26 -3.56 7.36 -14.17
C ASP A 26 -3.51 5.92 -14.73
N LEU A 27 -3.21 4.93 -13.88
CA LEU A 27 -3.25 3.51 -14.25
C LEU A 27 -4.67 3.04 -14.59
N LEU A 28 -5.69 3.50 -13.87
CA LEU A 28 -7.09 3.19 -14.19
C LEU A 28 -7.51 3.73 -15.55
N TYR A 29 -7.09 4.95 -15.90
CA TYR A 29 -7.33 5.49 -17.24
C TYR A 29 -6.57 4.70 -18.32
N THR A 30 -5.33 4.31 -18.03
CA THR A 30 -4.52 3.47 -18.92
C THR A 30 -5.18 2.10 -19.17
N GLU A 31 -5.66 1.44 -18.13
CA GLU A 31 -6.39 0.17 -18.24
C GLU A 31 -7.64 0.33 -19.12
N LYS A 32 -8.41 1.41 -18.91
CA LYS A 32 -9.59 1.70 -19.72
C LYS A 32 -9.24 1.87 -21.21
N GLU A 33 -8.14 2.53 -21.53
CA GLU A 33 -7.66 2.68 -22.91
C GLU A 33 -7.23 1.34 -23.52
N LEU A 34 -6.55 0.48 -22.75
CA LEU A 34 -6.16 -0.86 -23.18
C LEU A 34 -7.37 -1.78 -23.40
N VAL A 35 -8.40 -1.69 -22.56
CA VAL A 35 -9.66 -2.41 -22.77
C VAL A 35 -10.33 -1.97 -24.07
N GLN A 36 -10.31 -0.68 -24.40
CA GLN A 36 -10.83 -0.21 -25.67
C GLN A 36 -10.01 -0.74 -26.85
N SER A 37 -8.68 -0.73 -26.75
CA SER A 37 -7.79 -1.30 -27.76
C SER A 37 -8.00 -2.82 -27.96
N LEU A 38 -8.26 -3.55 -26.86
CA LEU A 38 -8.62 -4.97 -26.90
C LEU A 38 -9.94 -5.21 -27.64
N ARG A 39 -10.95 -4.36 -27.43
CA ARG A 39 -12.23 -4.45 -28.16
C ARG A 39 -12.05 -4.21 -29.65
N ASP A 40 -11.21 -3.26 -30.03
CA ASP A 40 -10.92 -2.98 -31.44
C ASP A 40 -10.19 -4.15 -32.10
N TYR A 41 -9.25 -4.80 -31.38
CA TYR A 41 -8.62 -6.05 -31.81
C TYR A 41 -9.65 -7.18 -32.00
N ILE A 42 -10.52 -7.41 -31.01
CA ILE A 42 -11.56 -8.45 -31.09
C ILE A 42 -12.46 -8.22 -32.32
N LYS A 43 -12.89 -6.97 -32.55
CA LYS A 43 -13.73 -6.62 -33.71
C LYS A 43 -13.02 -6.88 -35.04
N ALA A 44 -11.71 -6.62 -35.11
CA ALA A 44 -10.90 -6.89 -36.30
C ALA A 44 -10.76 -8.41 -36.56
N GLU A 45 -10.52 -9.21 -35.51
CA GLU A 45 -10.51 -10.67 -35.60
C GLU A 45 -11.87 -11.24 -36.00
N GLU A 46 -12.97 -10.76 -35.42
CA GLU A 46 -14.32 -11.19 -35.81
C GLU A 46 -14.62 -10.89 -37.28
N SER A 47 -14.20 -9.72 -37.77
CA SER A 47 -14.37 -9.32 -39.17
C SER A 47 -13.53 -10.19 -40.11
N LYS A 48 -12.27 -10.47 -39.75
CA LYS A 48 -11.40 -11.40 -40.47
C LYS A 48 -12.01 -12.81 -40.49
N LEU A 49 -12.44 -13.31 -39.34
CA LEU A 49 -13.05 -14.63 -39.20
C LEU A 49 -14.34 -14.73 -40.01
N ALA A 50 -15.17 -13.69 -40.04
CA ALA A 50 -16.36 -13.64 -40.87
C ALA A 50 -16.04 -13.71 -42.37
N ALA A 51 -14.99 -12.99 -42.82
CA ALA A 51 -14.52 -13.06 -44.19
C ALA A 51 -13.99 -14.46 -44.55
N VAL A 52 -13.18 -15.08 -43.67
CA VAL A 52 -12.68 -16.45 -43.85
C VAL A 52 -13.82 -17.48 -43.88
N LYS A 53 -14.81 -17.35 -43.00
CA LYS A 53 -16.02 -18.21 -43.01
C LYS A 53 -16.80 -18.08 -44.33
N SER A 54 -16.94 -16.86 -44.86
CA SER A 54 -17.59 -16.62 -46.15
C SER A 54 -16.83 -17.30 -47.31
N TRP A 55 -15.51 -17.18 -47.31
CA TRP A 55 -14.64 -17.87 -48.27
C TRP A 55 -14.76 -19.40 -48.18
N ALA A 56 -14.73 -19.95 -46.96
CA ALA A 56 -14.87 -21.39 -46.74
C ALA A 56 -16.22 -21.93 -47.26
N ASN A 57 -17.32 -21.23 -46.97
CA ASN A 57 -18.65 -21.61 -47.45
C ASN A 57 -18.76 -21.57 -48.98
N LYS A 58 -18.17 -20.56 -49.63
CA LYS A 58 -18.12 -20.44 -51.09
C LYS A 58 -17.31 -21.58 -51.71
N LEU A 59 -16.17 -21.92 -51.11
CA LEU A 59 -15.31 -23.01 -51.58
C LEU A 59 -15.98 -24.38 -51.41
N ASP A 60 -16.63 -24.65 -50.27
CA ASP A 60 -17.37 -25.90 -50.00
C ASP A 60 -18.51 -26.11 -51.00
N ALA A 61 -19.28 -25.06 -51.32
CA ALA A 61 -20.33 -25.15 -52.34
C ALA A 61 -19.76 -25.49 -53.73
N LEU A 62 -18.59 -24.94 -54.08
CA LEU A 62 -17.94 -25.16 -55.38
C LEU A 62 -17.28 -26.55 -55.48
N THR A 63 -16.68 -27.05 -54.40
CA THR A 63 -16.03 -28.36 -54.39
C THR A 63 -17.05 -29.49 -54.53
N ARG A 64 -18.20 -29.39 -53.85
CA ARG A 64 -19.30 -30.38 -53.93
C ARG A 64 -19.81 -30.62 -55.35
N VAL A 65 -19.89 -29.58 -56.17
CA VAL A 65 -20.34 -29.69 -57.58
C VAL A 65 -19.25 -30.26 -58.49
N SER A 66 -17.97 -29.98 -58.18
CA SER A 66 -16.84 -30.43 -59.01
C SER A 66 -16.43 -31.88 -58.78
N THR A 67 -16.72 -32.46 -57.61
CA THR A 67 -16.32 -33.83 -57.25
C THR A 67 -17.33 -34.90 -57.63
N SER A 68 -18.56 -34.52 -58.00
CA SER A 68 -19.61 -35.47 -58.42
C SER A 68 -19.44 -35.99 -59.86
N ASP A 69 -18.81 -35.21 -60.74
CA ASP A 69 -18.42 -35.60 -62.11
C ASP A 69 -17.19 -34.79 -62.59
N PRO A 70 -15.97 -35.22 -62.24
CA PRO A 70 -14.77 -34.43 -62.53
C PRO A 70 -14.44 -34.30 -64.03
N GLU A 71 -14.63 -35.37 -64.82
CA GLU A 71 -14.32 -35.35 -66.26
C GLU A 71 -15.34 -34.51 -67.04
N GLY A 72 -16.64 -34.67 -66.78
CA GLY A 72 -17.67 -33.85 -67.41
C GLY A 72 -17.62 -32.38 -66.99
N TYR A 73 -17.27 -32.11 -65.72
CA TYR A 73 -17.09 -30.74 -65.23
C TYR A 73 -15.91 -30.03 -65.91
N LEU A 74 -14.76 -30.71 -66.08
CA LEU A 74 -13.56 -30.13 -66.69
C LEU A 74 -13.60 -30.08 -68.22
N ALA A 75 -14.47 -30.88 -68.87
CA ALA A 75 -14.67 -30.84 -70.31
C ALA A 75 -15.22 -29.48 -70.80
N HIS A 76 -15.83 -28.68 -69.91
CA HIS A 76 -16.31 -27.33 -70.23
C HIS A 76 -15.20 -26.27 -70.01
N PRO A 77 -14.76 -25.52 -71.04
CA PRO A 77 -13.61 -24.60 -70.95
C PRO A 77 -13.73 -23.53 -69.86
N VAL A 78 -14.96 -23.06 -69.55
CA VAL A 78 -15.19 -22.08 -68.47
C VAL A 78 -14.90 -22.66 -67.09
N ASN A 79 -15.23 -23.94 -66.87
CA ASN A 79 -15.02 -24.61 -65.59
C ASN A 79 -13.54 -24.90 -65.36
N ALA A 80 -12.83 -25.33 -66.41
CA ALA A 80 -11.38 -25.49 -66.40
C ALA A 80 -10.66 -24.16 -66.07
N TYR A 81 -11.04 -23.06 -66.72
CA TYR A 81 -10.49 -21.73 -66.41
C TYR A 81 -10.80 -21.29 -64.98
N LYS A 82 -12.04 -21.49 -64.49
CA LYS A 82 -12.43 -21.13 -63.13
C LYS A 82 -11.68 -21.94 -62.07
N LEU A 83 -11.41 -23.22 -62.31
CA LEU A 83 -10.58 -24.04 -61.41
C LEU A 83 -9.12 -23.55 -61.39
N MET A 84 -8.53 -23.30 -62.56
CA MET A 84 -7.16 -22.79 -62.68
C MET A 84 -7.00 -21.43 -61.99
N LYS A 85 -7.93 -20.50 -62.22
CA LYS A 85 -7.95 -19.20 -61.51
C LYS A 85 -8.10 -19.37 -60.00
N ARG A 86 -8.96 -20.29 -59.56
CA ARG A 86 -9.19 -20.53 -58.14
C ARG A 86 -7.91 -21.02 -57.45
N LEU A 87 -7.28 -22.06 -58.00
CA LEU A 87 -6.04 -22.64 -57.45
C LEU A 87 -4.84 -21.69 -57.52
N ASN A 88 -4.73 -20.87 -58.58
CA ASN A 88 -3.58 -19.99 -58.76
C ASN A 88 -3.71 -18.64 -58.02
N THR A 89 -4.92 -18.08 -57.93
CA THR A 89 -5.13 -16.70 -57.46
C THR A 89 -6.02 -16.65 -56.22
N GLU A 90 -7.21 -17.27 -56.26
CA GLU A 90 -8.17 -17.15 -55.16
C GLU A 90 -7.67 -17.82 -53.86
N TRP A 91 -6.94 -18.95 -53.96
CA TRP A 91 -6.32 -19.58 -52.79
C TRP A 91 -5.17 -18.75 -52.20
N SER A 92 -4.37 -18.08 -53.04
CA SER A 92 -3.30 -17.17 -52.60
C SER A 92 -3.87 -15.92 -51.90
N GLU A 93 -5.00 -15.40 -52.38
CA GLU A 93 -5.72 -14.30 -51.71
C GLU A 93 -6.26 -14.73 -50.34
N LEU A 94 -6.79 -15.95 -50.21
CA LEU A 94 -7.22 -16.51 -48.94
C LEU A 94 -6.05 -16.72 -47.98
N GLU A 95 -4.92 -17.24 -48.47
CA GLU A 95 -3.69 -17.39 -47.68
C GLU A 95 -3.24 -16.03 -47.11
N SER A 96 -3.21 -14.99 -47.95
CA SER A 96 -2.89 -13.63 -47.51
C SER A 96 -3.84 -13.12 -46.42
N LEU A 97 -5.15 -13.34 -46.56
CA LEU A 97 -6.14 -12.96 -45.54
C LEU A 97 -5.93 -13.72 -44.23
N VAL A 98 -5.61 -15.02 -44.28
CA VAL A 98 -5.37 -15.85 -43.09
C VAL A 98 -4.10 -15.39 -42.36
N LEU A 99 -3.05 -15.04 -43.10
CA LEU A 99 -1.77 -14.57 -42.56
C LEU A 99 -1.79 -13.14 -42.01
N GLN A 100 -2.81 -12.33 -42.32
CA GLN A 100 -2.93 -10.98 -41.75
C GLN A 100 -3.04 -11.05 -40.22
N ASN A 101 -2.21 -10.27 -39.53
CA ASN A 101 -2.23 -10.18 -38.08
C ASN A 101 -2.95 -8.89 -37.62
N PRO A 102 -4.20 -8.95 -37.14
CA PRO A 102 -4.88 -7.77 -36.62
C PRO A 102 -4.36 -7.34 -35.23
N SER A 103 -3.44 -8.09 -34.60
CA SER A 103 -2.97 -7.80 -33.24
C SER A 103 -1.98 -6.62 -33.16
N ASP A 104 -1.36 -6.19 -34.26
CA ASP A 104 -0.23 -5.25 -34.25
C ASP A 104 -0.54 -3.94 -33.53
N GLY A 105 -1.76 -3.39 -33.73
CA GLY A 105 -2.20 -2.18 -33.04
C GLY A 105 -2.32 -2.36 -31.52
N PHE A 106 -2.94 -3.45 -31.08
CA PHE A 106 -3.10 -3.78 -29.67
C PHE A 106 -1.75 -4.07 -28.98
N ILE A 107 -0.90 -4.88 -29.61
CA ILE A 107 0.42 -5.23 -29.06
C ILE A 107 1.34 -4.00 -28.98
N SER A 108 1.29 -3.11 -29.98
CA SER A 108 2.04 -1.85 -29.93
C SER A 108 1.56 -0.96 -28.78
N ASN A 109 0.24 -0.81 -28.61
CA ASN A 109 -0.32 -0.02 -27.53
C ASN A 109 0.04 -0.59 -26.14
N MET A 110 -0.14 -1.90 -25.97
CA MET A 110 0.27 -2.62 -24.76
C MET A 110 1.76 -2.42 -24.45
N SER A 111 2.62 -2.51 -25.46
CA SER A 111 4.08 -2.34 -25.28
C SER A 111 4.45 -0.92 -24.84
N VAL A 112 3.78 0.10 -25.35
CA VAL A 112 4.00 1.51 -24.95
C VAL A 112 3.58 1.74 -23.50
N HIS A 113 2.46 1.16 -23.06
CA HIS A 113 1.97 1.33 -21.70
C HIS A 113 2.68 0.44 -20.67
N ARG A 114 3.20 -0.71 -21.07
CA ARG A 114 3.86 -1.69 -20.17
C ARG A 114 5.01 -1.10 -19.37
N GLN A 115 5.71 -0.08 -19.88
CA GLN A 115 6.78 0.59 -19.13
C GLN A 115 6.30 1.34 -17.88
N TYR A 116 5.00 1.62 -17.79
CA TYR A 116 4.37 2.31 -16.66
C TYR A 116 3.61 1.34 -15.75
N PHE A 117 3.56 0.06 -16.09
CA PHE A 117 2.86 -0.94 -15.29
C PHE A 117 3.62 -1.23 -13.99
N PRO A 118 2.89 -1.63 -12.94
CA PRO A 118 3.51 -2.18 -11.75
C PRO A 118 4.27 -3.47 -12.08
N ASP A 119 5.34 -3.71 -11.33
CA ASP A 119 6.12 -4.94 -11.39
C ASP A 119 5.80 -5.92 -10.24
N GLU A 120 6.61 -6.97 -10.09
CA GLU A 120 6.43 -7.99 -9.05
C GLU A 120 6.75 -7.46 -7.63
N GLU A 121 7.71 -6.54 -7.49
CA GLU A 121 8.00 -5.89 -6.19
C GLU A 121 6.78 -5.08 -5.76
N ASP A 122 6.16 -4.42 -6.72
CA ASP A 122 4.96 -3.64 -6.51
C ASP A 122 3.80 -4.51 -6.01
N GLN A 123 3.46 -5.58 -6.73
CA GLN A 123 2.41 -6.52 -6.35
C GLN A 123 2.65 -7.11 -4.94
N THR A 124 3.88 -7.54 -4.68
CA THR A 124 4.29 -8.03 -3.36
C THR A 124 4.11 -6.96 -2.27
N GLY A 125 4.46 -5.71 -2.59
CA GLY A 125 4.26 -4.56 -1.72
C GLY A 125 2.79 -4.30 -1.36
N ALA A 126 1.85 -4.51 -2.30
CA ALA A 126 0.42 -4.45 -1.97
C ALA A 126 -0.01 -5.56 -1.02
N ALA A 127 0.39 -6.80 -1.29
CA ALA A 127 0.02 -7.92 -0.45
C ALA A 127 0.47 -7.69 1.01
N LYS A 128 1.72 -7.25 1.21
CA LYS A 128 2.23 -6.89 2.55
C LYS A 128 1.49 -5.72 3.18
N ALA A 129 1.06 -4.74 2.39
CA ALA A 129 0.27 -3.62 2.87
C ALA A 129 -1.13 -4.06 3.33
N LEU A 130 -1.77 -4.99 2.62
CA LEU A 130 -3.05 -5.58 3.03
C LEU A 130 -2.91 -6.39 4.33
N MET A 131 -1.87 -7.22 4.46
CA MET A 131 -1.59 -7.95 5.71
C MET A 131 -1.34 -7.00 6.89
N ARG A 132 -0.61 -5.90 6.67
CA ARG A 132 -0.46 -4.85 7.69
C ARG A 132 -1.80 -4.23 8.11
N LEU A 133 -2.70 -3.99 7.18
CA LEU A 133 -4.05 -3.50 7.49
C LEU A 133 -4.84 -4.55 8.25
N GLN A 134 -4.70 -5.82 7.87
CA GLN A 134 -5.29 -6.96 8.56
C GLN A 134 -4.90 -6.98 10.03
N ASP A 135 -3.60 -6.90 10.32
CA ASP A 135 -3.07 -6.83 11.68
C ASP A 135 -3.57 -5.59 12.43
N THR A 136 -3.34 -4.41 11.85
CA THR A 136 -3.56 -3.15 12.56
C THR A 136 -5.03 -2.97 12.95
N TYR A 137 -5.94 -3.35 12.05
CA TYR A 137 -7.38 -3.13 12.23
C TYR A 137 -8.14 -4.40 12.64
N HIS A 138 -7.45 -5.49 12.97
CA HIS A 138 -8.06 -6.79 13.30
C HIS A 138 -9.09 -7.24 12.27
N LEU A 139 -8.72 -7.17 10.98
CA LEU A 139 -9.62 -7.56 9.90
C LEU A 139 -9.58 -9.08 9.74
N ASP A 140 -10.75 -9.70 9.80
CA ASP A 140 -10.91 -11.11 9.49
C ASP A 140 -10.70 -11.36 7.98
N SER A 141 -9.99 -12.45 7.64
CA SER A 141 -9.66 -12.79 6.24
C SER A 141 -10.91 -12.99 5.38
N GLU A 142 -11.99 -13.54 5.93
CA GLU A 142 -13.23 -13.75 5.18
C GLU A 142 -13.91 -12.42 4.86
N ALA A 143 -14.14 -11.58 5.87
CA ALA A 143 -14.74 -10.26 5.67
C ALA A 143 -13.89 -9.41 4.70
N PHE A 144 -12.56 -9.44 4.88
CA PHE A 144 -11.63 -8.71 4.02
C PHE A 144 -11.68 -9.23 2.58
N SER A 145 -11.66 -10.55 2.36
CA SER A 145 -11.77 -11.14 1.01
C SER A 145 -13.07 -10.74 0.30
N LYS A 146 -14.15 -10.49 1.04
CA LYS A 146 -15.46 -10.08 0.50
C LYS A 146 -15.61 -8.56 0.35
N GLY A 147 -14.53 -7.79 0.52
CA GLY A 147 -14.56 -6.33 0.44
C GLY A 147 -15.35 -5.66 1.58
N MET A 148 -15.60 -6.37 2.67
CA MET A 148 -16.31 -5.87 3.84
C MET A 148 -15.31 -5.28 4.85
N LEU A 149 -15.17 -3.96 4.84
CA LEU A 149 -14.34 -3.23 5.80
C LEU A 149 -15.23 -2.46 6.79
N PRO A 150 -14.75 -2.21 8.03
CA PRO A 150 -15.49 -1.41 8.99
C PRO A 150 -15.84 -0.03 8.42
N GLY A 151 -17.15 0.23 8.24
CA GLY A 151 -17.67 1.50 7.74
C GLY A 151 -17.64 1.71 6.23
N VAL A 152 -17.02 0.80 5.45
CA VAL A 152 -16.87 0.94 3.99
C VAL A 152 -17.10 -0.40 3.30
N HIS A 153 -17.95 -0.43 2.28
CA HIS A 153 -18.25 -1.65 1.53
C HIS A 153 -17.75 -1.49 0.09
N SER A 154 -16.96 -2.45 -0.36
CA SER A 154 -16.54 -2.59 -1.76
C SER A 154 -17.31 -3.73 -2.43
N ASN A 155 -17.52 -3.62 -3.75
CA ASN A 155 -18.05 -4.71 -4.55
C ASN A 155 -16.96 -5.67 -5.05
N ALA A 156 -15.68 -5.33 -4.84
CA ALA A 156 -14.57 -6.18 -5.22
C ALA A 156 -14.40 -7.32 -4.20
N VAL A 157 -14.14 -8.52 -4.73
CA VAL A 157 -13.94 -9.75 -3.94
C VAL A 157 -12.60 -10.35 -4.38
N LEU A 158 -11.84 -10.87 -3.42
CA LEU A 158 -10.64 -11.66 -3.66
C LEU A 158 -11.04 -13.10 -3.96
N THR A 159 -10.60 -13.60 -5.11
CA THR A 159 -10.83 -14.98 -5.54
C THR A 159 -10.01 -15.99 -4.74
N VAL A 160 -10.27 -17.28 -4.95
CA VAL A 160 -9.42 -18.36 -4.40
C VAL A 160 -7.95 -18.16 -4.79
N ASP A 161 -7.69 -17.83 -6.06
CA ASP A 161 -6.34 -17.63 -6.58
C ASP A 161 -5.67 -16.40 -5.94
N ASP A 162 -6.40 -15.29 -5.74
CA ASP A 162 -5.89 -14.11 -5.03
C ASP A 162 -5.52 -14.43 -3.58
N CYS A 163 -6.39 -15.16 -2.86
CA CYS A 163 -6.13 -15.56 -1.48
C CYS A 163 -4.92 -16.50 -1.39
N PHE A 164 -4.78 -17.42 -2.35
CA PHE A 164 -3.64 -18.31 -2.43
C PHE A 164 -2.33 -17.56 -2.70
N ASP A 165 -2.35 -16.59 -3.61
CA ASP A 165 -1.18 -15.75 -3.91
C ASP A 165 -0.78 -14.89 -2.71
N MET A 166 -1.75 -14.31 -1.97
CA MET A 166 -1.48 -13.64 -0.70
C MET A 166 -0.80 -14.58 0.30
N GLY A 167 -1.33 -15.80 0.47
CA GLY A 167 -0.73 -16.82 1.34
C GLY A 167 0.69 -17.17 0.93
N LYS A 168 0.97 -17.28 -0.38
CA LYS A 168 2.32 -17.54 -0.91
C LYS A 168 3.27 -16.38 -0.68
N THR A 169 2.83 -15.14 -0.83
CA THR A 169 3.66 -13.97 -0.49
C THR A 169 4.08 -14.01 0.97
N ALA A 170 3.15 -14.26 1.89
CA ALA A 170 3.46 -14.41 3.32
C ALA A 170 4.39 -15.59 3.59
N TYR A 171 4.14 -16.75 2.97
CA TYR A 171 4.97 -17.94 3.10
C TYR A 171 6.42 -17.70 2.69
N ASN A 172 6.64 -17.02 1.55
CA ASN A 172 7.97 -16.73 1.03
C ASN A 172 8.76 -15.78 1.93
N ASP A 173 8.07 -14.92 2.67
CA ASP A 173 8.65 -14.03 3.69
C ASP A 173 8.84 -14.71 5.06
N ALA A 174 8.51 -16.00 5.18
CA ALA A 174 8.44 -16.74 6.45
C ALA A 174 7.43 -16.17 7.46
N ASP A 175 6.44 -15.41 6.98
CA ASP A 175 5.29 -14.98 7.77
C ASP A 175 4.22 -16.08 7.77
N TYR A 176 4.49 -17.14 8.52
CA TYR A 176 3.59 -18.29 8.60
C TYR A 176 2.26 -17.96 9.28
N TYR A 177 2.20 -16.89 10.08
CA TYR A 177 0.96 -16.43 10.70
C TYR A 177 -0.05 -15.99 9.64
N HIS A 178 0.33 -15.07 8.75
CA HIS A 178 -0.55 -14.66 7.66
C HIS A 178 -0.75 -15.75 6.61
N ALA A 179 0.29 -16.55 6.32
CA ALA A 179 0.20 -17.63 5.35
C ALA A 179 -0.94 -18.61 5.72
N VAL A 180 -1.03 -19.02 6.99
CA VAL A 180 -2.13 -19.87 7.46
C VAL A 180 -3.49 -19.22 7.23
N LEU A 181 -3.67 -17.95 7.62
CA LEU A 181 -4.97 -17.28 7.52
C LEU A 181 -5.45 -17.20 6.06
N TRP A 182 -4.56 -16.84 5.13
CA TRP A 182 -4.90 -16.70 3.72
C TRP A 182 -5.07 -18.04 3.01
N PHE A 183 -4.25 -19.05 3.31
CA PHE A 183 -4.46 -20.39 2.75
C PHE A 183 -5.73 -21.05 3.30
N GLN A 184 -6.07 -20.82 4.57
CA GLN A 184 -7.34 -21.30 5.13
C GLN A 184 -8.53 -20.63 4.44
N GLN A 185 -8.44 -19.33 4.14
CA GLN A 185 -9.48 -18.61 3.42
C GLN A 185 -9.62 -19.12 1.97
N ALA A 186 -8.50 -19.34 1.26
CA ALA A 186 -8.52 -19.92 -0.08
C ALA A 186 -9.14 -21.33 -0.09
N LEU A 187 -8.77 -22.17 0.88
CA LEU A 187 -9.34 -23.51 1.04
C LEU A 187 -10.85 -23.46 1.28
N LYS A 188 -11.31 -22.52 2.12
CA LYS A 188 -12.73 -22.32 2.41
C LYS A 188 -13.52 -21.93 1.17
N GLN A 189 -13.06 -20.92 0.41
CA GLN A 189 -13.71 -20.49 -0.83
C GLN A 189 -13.77 -21.62 -1.87
N LEU A 190 -12.71 -22.41 -1.99
CA LEU A 190 -12.67 -23.57 -2.88
C LEU A 190 -13.66 -24.66 -2.45
N ASP A 191 -13.80 -24.90 -1.14
CA ASP A 191 -14.76 -25.85 -0.57
C ASP A 191 -16.22 -25.38 -0.72
N ASP A 192 -16.45 -24.07 -0.77
CA ASP A 192 -17.75 -23.45 -1.07
C ASP A 192 -18.13 -23.53 -2.58
N GLY A 193 -17.22 -24.03 -3.43
CA GLY A 193 -17.47 -24.35 -4.84
C GLY A 193 -17.03 -23.28 -5.83
N GLU A 194 -16.16 -22.35 -5.43
CA GLU A 194 -15.58 -21.36 -6.34
C GLU A 194 -14.59 -22.01 -7.32
N GLU A 195 -14.66 -21.65 -8.61
CA GLU A 195 -13.71 -22.13 -9.62
C GLU A 195 -12.35 -21.43 -9.45
N ALA A 196 -11.26 -22.20 -9.47
CA ALA A 196 -9.91 -21.70 -9.28
C ALA A 196 -8.90 -22.41 -10.18
N ALA A 197 -7.80 -21.75 -10.52
CA ALA A 197 -6.69 -22.38 -11.22
C ALA A 197 -5.83 -23.24 -10.28
N VAL A 198 -5.68 -22.81 -9.02
CA VAL A 198 -4.95 -23.56 -7.98
C VAL A 198 -5.71 -24.83 -7.56
N SER A 199 -4.98 -25.92 -7.33
CA SER A 199 -5.58 -27.16 -6.84
C SER A 199 -5.72 -27.18 -5.32
N LYS A 200 -6.72 -27.91 -4.82
CA LYS A 200 -6.88 -28.17 -3.38
C LYS A 200 -5.64 -28.82 -2.76
N ALA A 201 -4.92 -29.64 -3.54
CA ALA A 201 -3.68 -30.27 -3.10
C ALA A 201 -2.57 -29.24 -2.85
N ASP A 202 -2.41 -28.25 -3.75
CA ASP A 202 -1.42 -27.19 -3.59
C ASP A 202 -1.69 -26.36 -2.33
N ILE A 203 -2.95 -25.96 -2.10
CA ILE A 203 -3.33 -25.20 -0.90
C ILE A 203 -3.00 -25.97 0.38
N LEU A 204 -3.36 -27.27 0.43
CA LEU A 204 -3.12 -28.10 1.62
C LEU A 204 -1.63 -28.35 1.88
N ASP A 205 -0.80 -28.43 0.84
CA ASP A 205 0.64 -28.60 0.99
C ASP A 205 1.27 -27.39 1.71
N TYR A 206 0.99 -26.18 1.21
CA TYR A 206 1.47 -24.95 1.87
C TYR A 206 0.86 -24.76 3.25
N LEU A 207 -0.46 -24.94 3.40
CA LEU A 207 -1.16 -24.76 4.66
C LEU A 207 -0.65 -25.71 5.75
N SER A 208 -0.47 -27.00 5.43
CA SER A 208 0.00 -27.99 6.42
C SER A 208 1.40 -27.67 6.94
N TYR A 209 2.31 -27.18 6.08
CA TYR A 209 3.63 -26.75 6.49
C TYR A 209 3.58 -25.46 7.31
N SER A 210 2.79 -24.46 6.92
CA SER A 210 2.65 -23.21 7.69
C SER A 210 2.07 -23.47 9.08
N VAL A 211 1.06 -24.34 9.20
CA VAL A 211 0.48 -24.76 10.49
C VAL A 211 1.52 -25.48 11.35
N TYR A 212 2.35 -26.34 10.76
CA TYR A 212 3.48 -26.97 11.46
C TYR A 212 4.47 -25.93 12.00
N GLN A 213 4.82 -24.91 11.21
CA GLN A 213 5.73 -23.84 11.64
C GLN A 213 5.15 -22.99 12.79
N MET A 214 3.81 -22.88 12.87
CA MET A 214 3.12 -22.25 14.00
C MET A 214 3.05 -23.14 15.26
N GLY A 215 3.52 -24.39 15.19
CA GLY A 215 3.61 -25.32 16.32
C GLY A 215 2.36 -26.20 16.54
N ASP A 216 1.34 -26.11 15.68
CA ASP A 216 0.13 -26.94 15.77
C ASP A 216 0.31 -28.25 15.00
N LEU A 217 1.11 -29.15 15.59
CA LEU A 217 1.47 -30.42 14.98
C LEU A 217 0.27 -31.36 14.76
N PRO A 218 -0.70 -31.51 15.67
CA PRO A 218 -1.89 -32.33 15.43
C PRO A 218 -2.67 -31.88 14.20
N ARG A 219 -2.89 -30.57 14.04
CA ARG A 219 -3.62 -30.03 12.88
C ARG A 219 -2.81 -30.15 11.58
N ALA A 220 -1.49 -29.95 11.64
CA ALA A 220 -0.62 -30.18 10.48
C ALA A 220 -0.72 -31.63 9.96
N ILE A 221 -0.70 -32.63 10.85
CA ILE A 221 -0.87 -34.05 10.50
C ILE A 221 -2.22 -34.28 9.81
N GLU A 222 -3.31 -33.73 10.35
CA GLU A 222 -4.64 -33.90 9.78
C GLU A 222 -4.75 -33.27 8.38
N LEU A 223 -4.21 -32.07 8.19
CA LEU A 223 -4.15 -31.42 6.88
C LEU A 223 -3.32 -32.23 5.88
N THR A 224 -2.18 -32.79 6.30
CA THR A 224 -1.36 -33.66 5.44
C THR A 224 -2.07 -34.98 5.13
N ARG A 225 -2.87 -35.55 6.04
CA ARG A 225 -3.70 -36.73 5.76
C ARG A 225 -4.74 -36.44 4.68
N ARG A 226 -5.40 -35.29 4.74
CA ARG A 226 -6.33 -34.83 3.69
C ARG A 226 -5.62 -34.66 2.35
N LEU A 227 -4.40 -34.11 2.35
CA LEU A 227 -3.57 -33.99 1.15
C LEU A 227 -3.27 -35.37 0.53
N VAL A 228 -2.80 -36.32 1.33
CA VAL A 228 -2.50 -37.70 0.86
C VAL A 228 -3.76 -38.41 0.36
N ALA A 229 -4.93 -38.14 0.93
CA ALA A 229 -6.19 -38.71 0.47
C ALA A 229 -6.59 -38.18 -0.93
N ILE A 230 -6.26 -36.93 -1.24
CA ILE A 230 -6.55 -36.29 -2.54
C ILE A 230 -5.49 -36.67 -3.58
N ASP A 231 -4.22 -36.60 -3.22
CA ASP A 231 -3.09 -36.97 -4.08
C ASP A 231 -2.15 -37.94 -3.33
N PRO A 232 -2.40 -39.27 -3.44
CA PRO A 232 -1.57 -40.28 -2.81
C PRO A 232 -0.12 -40.31 -3.31
N ASN A 233 0.14 -39.76 -4.52
CA ASN A 233 1.45 -39.74 -5.15
C ASN A 233 2.16 -38.39 -4.97
N HIS A 234 1.63 -37.51 -4.12
CA HIS A 234 2.21 -36.20 -3.87
C HIS A 234 3.65 -36.32 -3.33
N GLN A 235 4.61 -35.71 -4.02
CA GLN A 235 6.05 -35.93 -3.81
C GLN A 235 6.49 -35.69 -2.36
N ARG A 236 5.88 -34.72 -1.67
CA ARG A 236 6.25 -34.31 -0.31
C ARG A 236 5.35 -34.86 0.79
N ALA A 237 4.07 -35.13 0.49
CA ALA A 237 3.05 -35.31 1.52
C ALA A 237 3.28 -36.58 2.36
N GLY A 238 3.59 -37.70 1.71
CA GLY A 238 3.88 -38.96 2.41
C GLY A 238 5.13 -38.90 3.30
N GLY A 239 6.14 -38.13 2.89
CA GLY A 239 7.34 -37.88 3.69
C GLY A 239 7.04 -36.99 4.90
N ASN A 240 6.37 -35.86 4.65
CA ASN A 240 5.96 -34.90 5.69
C ASN A 240 5.08 -35.56 6.75
N LEU A 241 4.10 -36.38 6.34
CA LEU A 241 3.20 -37.08 7.26
C LEU A 241 3.98 -37.98 8.24
N ARG A 242 4.88 -38.82 7.72
CA ARG A 242 5.72 -39.69 8.55
C ARG A 242 6.61 -38.88 9.49
N TYR A 243 7.16 -37.76 9.01
CA TYR A 243 8.00 -36.87 9.79
C TYR A 243 7.22 -36.21 10.94
N PHE A 244 6.05 -35.66 10.66
CA PHE A 244 5.18 -35.03 11.65
C PHE A 244 4.68 -36.03 12.69
N GLU A 245 4.26 -37.24 12.28
CA GLU A 245 3.85 -38.31 13.21
C GLU A 245 5.01 -38.74 14.13
N GLN A 246 6.22 -38.87 13.60
CA GLN A 246 7.41 -39.17 14.42
C GLN A 246 7.73 -38.07 15.43
N LEU A 247 7.66 -36.80 15.01
CA LEU A 247 7.85 -35.66 15.90
C LEU A 247 6.82 -35.65 17.03
N LEU A 248 5.55 -35.91 16.71
CA LEU A 248 4.47 -35.92 17.70
C LEU A 248 4.67 -37.04 18.71
N MET A 249 5.02 -38.25 18.25
CA MET A 249 5.33 -39.37 19.14
C MET A 249 6.51 -39.07 20.07
N LYS A 250 7.53 -38.36 19.58
CA LYS A 250 8.67 -37.94 20.38
C LYS A 250 8.25 -36.91 21.44
N GLN A 251 7.47 -35.90 21.05
CA GLN A 251 6.99 -34.86 21.95
C GLN A 251 6.13 -35.43 23.09
N LEU A 252 5.19 -36.33 22.78
CA LEU A 252 4.34 -36.98 23.78
C LEU A 252 5.15 -37.82 24.79
N LYS A 253 6.20 -38.53 24.31
CA LYS A 253 7.10 -39.31 25.17
C LYS A 253 7.95 -38.42 26.08
N GLU A 254 8.40 -37.27 25.59
CA GLU A 254 9.24 -36.35 26.37
C GLU A 254 8.43 -35.54 27.38
N SER A 255 7.17 -35.21 27.06
CA SER A 255 6.31 -34.39 27.93
C SER A 255 5.44 -35.18 28.91
N ASN A 256 5.37 -36.52 28.79
CA ASN A 256 4.41 -37.38 29.51
C ASN A 256 2.95 -36.88 29.37
N GLN A 257 2.61 -36.31 28.21
CA GLN A 257 1.25 -35.85 27.92
C GLN A 257 0.50 -36.86 27.06
N ASP A 258 -0.81 -36.94 27.26
CA ASP A 258 -1.70 -37.72 26.40
C ASP A 258 -1.93 -37.01 25.06
N TYR A 259 -2.14 -37.80 24.01
CA TYR A 259 -2.48 -37.28 22.69
C TYR A 259 -3.80 -36.49 22.74
N GLN A 260 -3.74 -35.24 22.30
CA GLN A 260 -4.91 -34.41 22.06
C GLN A 260 -5.28 -34.47 20.57
N PRO A 261 -6.54 -34.75 20.21
CA PRO A 261 -6.97 -34.70 18.82
C PRO A 261 -6.82 -33.28 18.25
N PRO A 262 -6.63 -33.14 16.93
CA PRO A 262 -6.63 -31.83 16.30
C PRO A 262 -7.99 -31.15 16.53
N SER A 263 -7.97 -29.84 16.76
CA SER A 263 -9.20 -29.06 16.83
C SER A 263 -9.87 -29.01 15.46
N GLU A 264 -11.17 -29.30 15.44
CA GLU A 264 -12.04 -29.19 14.26
C GLU A 264 -12.45 -27.74 13.97
N GLU A 265 -12.20 -26.82 14.90
CA GLU A 265 -12.52 -25.41 14.70
C GLU A 265 -11.69 -24.82 13.55
N PRO A 266 -12.31 -24.03 12.65
CA PRO A 266 -11.59 -23.34 11.59
C PRO A 266 -10.49 -22.44 12.15
N ILE A 267 -9.38 -22.34 11.42
CA ILE A 267 -8.32 -21.39 11.79
C ILE A 267 -8.82 -19.98 11.47
N GLN A 268 -8.95 -19.16 12.51
CA GLN A 268 -9.38 -17.76 12.44
C GLN A 268 -8.32 -16.83 13.06
N LEU A 269 -8.52 -15.53 12.87
CA LEU A 269 -7.71 -14.51 13.53
C LEU A 269 -7.68 -14.75 15.06
N GLY A 270 -6.48 -14.79 15.65
CA GLY A 270 -6.29 -15.09 17.07
C GLY A 270 -6.14 -16.57 17.45
N THR A 271 -6.29 -17.51 16.50
CA THR A 271 -6.01 -18.95 16.75
C THR A 271 -4.55 -19.19 17.13
N TYR A 272 -3.64 -18.47 16.47
CA TYR A 272 -2.22 -18.49 16.76
C TYR A 272 -1.76 -17.12 17.23
N THR A 273 -0.74 -17.11 18.08
CA THR A 273 -0.10 -15.87 18.50
C THR A 273 0.84 -15.37 17.41
N ARG A 274 0.74 -14.09 17.06
CA ARG A 274 1.66 -13.44 16.14
C ARG A 274 3.09 -13.50 16.70
N PRO A 275 4.12 -13.74 15.86
CA PRO A 275 5.51 -13.63 16.29
C PRO A 275 5.81 -12.27 16.92
N LYS A 276 6.79 -12.22 17.83
CA LYS A 276 7.20 -10.95 18.46
C LYS A 276 7.74 -10.00 17.39
N ASP A 277 7.16 -8.81 17.34
CA ASP A 277 7.57 -7.72 16.45
C ASP A 277 8.86 -7.05 16.97
N HIS A 278 9.59 -6.36 16.09
CA HIS A 278 10.77 -5.59 16.50
C HIS A 278 10.40 -4.33 17.29
N LEU A 279 9.15 -3.86 17.18
CA LEU A 279 8.59 -2.77 17.98
C LEU A 279 7.97 -3.32 19.27
N PRO A 280 8.54 -3.03 20.46
CA PRO A 280 7.95 -3.42 21.74
C PRO A 280 6.53 -2.88 21.94
N GLU A 281 6.26 -1.68 21.43
CA GLU A 281 4.99 -0.97 21.56
C GLU A 281 3.98 -1.26 20.43
N ARG A 282 4.21 -2.30 19.61
CA ARG A 282 3.39 -2.61 18.44
C ARG A 282 1.90 -2.75 18.76
N GLU A 283 1.56 -3.52 19.80
CA GLU A 283 0.17 -3.76 20.20
C GLU A 283 -0.53 -2.46 20.63
N THR A 284 0.14 -1.63 21.43
CA THR A 284 -0.37 -0.31 21.83
C THR A 284 -0.56 0.60 20.62
N TYR A 285 0.39 0.63 19.70
CA TYR A 285 0.31 1.39 18.45
C TYR A 285 -0.91 0.97 17.61
N GLU A 286 -1.09 -0.33 17.39
CA GLU A 286 -2.21 -0.85 16.60
C GLU A 286 -3.57 -0.59 17.29
N ALA A 287 -3.64 -0.73 18.61
CA ALA A 287 -4.83 -0.38 19.40
C ALA A 287 -5.20 1.11 19.25
N LEU A 288 -4.22 2.00 19.26
CA LEU A 288 -4.47 3.43 19.01
C LEU A 288 -4.99 3.70 17.61
N CYS A 289 -4.53 2.95 16.61
CA CYS A 289 -5.03 3.04 15.24
C CYS A 289 -6.49 2.60 15.11
N ARG A 290 -6.95 1.67 15.97
CA ARG A 290 -8.36 1.26 16.06
C ARG A 290 -9.22 2.20 16.92
N GLY A 291 -8.63 3.22 17.54
CA GLY A 291 -9.32 4.13 18.45
C GLY A 291 -9.51 3.57 19.86
N GLU A 292 -8.84 2.48 20.21
CA GLU A 292 -8.85 1.83 21.53
C GLU A 292 -7.91 2.53 22.53
N GLY A 293 -7.58 3.80 22.28
CA GLY A 293 -6.65 4.58 23.08
C GLY A 293 -7.14 4.98 24.45
N LEU A 294 -6.25 5.61 25.20
CA LEU A 294 -6.54 6.08 26.54
C LEU A 294 -7.63 7.14 26.48
N GLN A 295 -8.80 6.81 27.02
CA GLN A 295 -9.89 7.76 27.16
C GLN A 295 -9.55 8.72 28.30
N LEU A 296 -9.37 10.00 28.00
CA LEU A 296 -9.17 11.03 29.02
C LEU A 296 -10.29 10.96 30.07
N THR A 297 -9.93 10.94 31.35
CA THR A 297 -10.90 11.04 32.45
C THR A 297 -11.71 12.34 32.33
N GLU A 298 -12.94 12.37 32.83
CA GLU A 298 -13.80 13.57 32.79
C GLU A 298 -13.10 14.82 33.37
N ALA A 299 -12.36 14.66 34.47
CA ALA A 299 -11.59 15.74 35.09
C ALA A 299 -10.41 16.26 34.25
N ARG A 300 -9.87 15.45 33.33
CA ARG A 300 -8.85 15.89 32.35
C ARG A 300 -9.51 16.53 31.14
N ARG A 301 -10.60 15.94 30.63
CA ARG A 301 -11.41 16.51 29.54
C ARG A 301 -11.92 17.91 29.87
N SER A 302 -12.34 18.14 31.12
CA SER A 302 -12.82 19.46 31.57
C SER A 302 -11.74 20.55 31.57
N ARG A 303 -10.46 20.20 31.37
CA ARG A 303 -9.33 21.14 31.24
C ARG A 303 -8.98 21.46 29.78
N LEU A 304 -9.61 20.78 28.83
CA LEU A 304 -9.43 21.06 27.41
C LEU A 304 -10.38 22.18 27.01
N PHE A 305 -9.88 23.19 26.31
CA PHE A 305 -10.68 24.35 25.92
C PHE A 305 -10.50 24.69 24.44
N CYS A 306 -11.59 25.10 23.80
CA CYS A 306 -11.55 25.73 22.49
C CYS A 306 -11.48 27.26 22.65
N ARG A 307 -10.61 27.92 21.88
CA ARG A 307 -10.37 29.36 22.00
C ARG A 307 -10.01 30.00 20.67
N TYR A 308 -10.14 31.33 20.65
CA TYR A 308 -9.58 32.16 19.59
C TYR A 308 -8.19 32.62 20.02
N HIS A 309 -7.16 32.08 19.37
CA HIS A 309 -5.76 32.35 19.64
C HIS A 309 -5.26 33.52 18.79
N ASP A 310 -4.64 34.50 19.44
CA ASP A 310 -4.14 35.73 18.81
C ASP A 310 -2.63 35.71 18.54
N GLY A 311 -1.97 34.54 18.66
CA GLY A 311 -0.54 34.41 18.39
C GLY A 311 0.34 35.18 19.38
N LYS A 312 -0.09 35.29 20.64
CA LYS A 312 0.56 36.15 21.65
C LYS A 312 0.58 37.62 21.20
N ARG A 313 -0.58 38.11 20.77
CA ARG A 313 -0.77 39.46 20.19
C ARG A 313 -0.01 39.69 18.88
N SER A 314 0.06 38.68 18.02
CA SER A 314 0.55 38.87 16.66
C SER A 314 -0.32 39.91 15.94
N PRO A 315 0.25 40.95 15.31
CA PRO A 315 -0.53 42.01 14.67
C PRO A 315 -1.56 41.49 13.65
N ARG A 316 -1.23 40.40 12.94
CA ARG A 316 -2.12 39.77 11.97
C ARG A 316 -3.27 39.00 12.63
N LEU A 317 -3.00 38.32 13.74
CA LEU A 317 -3.98 37.47 14.41
C LEU A 317 -4.86 38.24 15.41
N LEU A 318 -4.52 39.48 15.76
CA LEU A 318 -5.44 40.39 16.47
C LEU A 318 -6.70 40.71 15.66
N LEU A 319 -6.56 40.84 14.33
CA LEU A 319 -7.69 41.11 13.43
C LEU A 319 -8.41 39.85 13.00
N LYS A 320 -7.69 38.73 12.91
CA LYS A 320 -8.24 37.42 12.51
C LYS A 320 -7.65 36.31 13.39
N PRO A 321 -8.17 36.14 14.61
CA PRO A 321 -7.70 35.08 15.51
C PRO A 321 -7.91 33.69 14.92
N ILE A 322 -7.03 32.76 15.27
CA ILE A 322 -7.14 31.36 14.84
C ILE A 322 -7.98 30.58 15.83
N LYS A 323 -8.79 29.66 15.32
CA LYS A 323 -9.54 28.71 16.16
C LYS A 323 -8.57 27.62 16.62
N GLU A 324 -8.37 27.52 17.93
CA GLU A 324 -7.50 26.56 18.59
C GLU A 324 -8.34 25.65 19.49
N GLU A 325 -7.98 24.37 19.54
CA GLU A 325 -8.59 23.33 20.36
C GLU A 325 -7.49 22.49 21.02
N ASP A 326 -7.62 22.23 22.31
CA ASP A 326 -6.72 21.33 23.02
C ASP A 326 -7.08 19.87 22.69
N GLU A 327 -6.17 19.17 22.00
CA GLU A 327 -6.30 17.72 21.72
C GLU A 327 -5.84 16.89 22.92
N TRP A 328 -4.84 17.39 23.66
CA TRP A 328 -4.28 16.72 24.82
C TRP A 328 -3.67 17.70 25.83
N ASP A 329 -3.79 17.38 27.13
CA ASP A 329 -3.34 18.23 28.23
C ASP A 329 -1.85 18.06 28.57
N SER A 330 -1.32 16.82 28.56
CA SER A 330 0.09 16.53 28.85
C SER A 330 0.61 15.27 28.14
N PRO A 331 1.61 15.37 27.25
CA PRO A 331 2.16 16.60 26.66
C PRO A 331 1.07 17.45 26.01
N HIS A 332 1.26 18.77 25.98
CA HIS A 332 0.25 19.66 25.43
C HIS A 332 0.24 19.54 23.90
N ILE A 333 -0.90 19.11 23.35
CA ILE A 333 -1.13 19.02 21.91
C ILE A 333 -2.32 19.89 21.56
N VAL A 334 -2.13 20.75 20.57
CA VAL A 334 -3.17 21.67 20.09
C VAL A 334 -3.49 21.41 18.63
N ARG A 335 -4.77 21.51 18.28
CA ARG A 335 -5.26 21.58 16.92
C ARG A 335 -5.63 23.01 16.56
N TYR A 336 -5.13 23.47 15.41
CA TYR A 336 -5.59 24.69 14.75
C TYR A 336 -6.59 24.35 13.65
N LEU A 337 -7.75 24.99 13.67
CA LEU A 337 -8.82 24.76 12.70
C LEU A 337 -8.80 25.78 11.57
N ASN A 338 -9.09 25.33 10.35
CA ASN A 338 -9.16 26.16 9.13
C ASN A 338 -7.85 26.92 8.85
N ILE A 339 -6.73 26.22 9.06
CA ILE A 339 -5.39 26.78 8.93
C ILE A 339 -4.93 26.88 7.48
N LEU A 340 -5.38 25.96 6.62
CA LEU A 340 -5.14 25.98 5.17
C LEU A 340 -6.48 26.04 4.44
N SER A 341 -6.57 26.90 3.43
CA SER A 341 -7.73 26.88 2.52
C SER A 341 -7.62 25.79 1.48
N ASP A 342 -8.74 25.38 0.86
CA ASP A 342 -8.73 24.39 -0.22
C ASP A 342 -7.84 24.81 -1.39
N GLN A 343 -7.81 26.10 -1.73
CA GLN A 343 -6.95 26.64 -2.79
C GLN A 343 -5.46 26.51 -2.45
N GLU A 344 -5.09 26.79 -1.21
CA GLU A 344 -3.70 26.61 -0.73
C GLU A 344 -3.32 25.13 -0.75
N ILE A 345 -4.21 24.26 -0.29
CA ILE A 345 -4.01 22.81 -0.28
C ILE A 345 -3.76 22.27 -1.70
N GLU A 346 -4.62 22.62 -2.66
CA GLU A 346 -4.46 22.14 -4.03
C GLU A 346 -3.21 22.70 -4.69
N LYS A 347 -2.84 23.96 -4.41
CA LYS A 347 -1.59 24.53 -4.91
C LYS A 347 -0.36 23.81 -4.34
N ILE A 348 -0.35 23.53 -3.04
CA ILE A 348 0.73 22.76 -2.40
C ILE A 348 0.84 21.36 -3.01
N LYS A 349 -0.30 20.67 -3.23
CA LYS A 349 -0.30 19.35 -3.88
C LYS A 349 0.20 19.42 -5.32
N GLU A 350 -0.19 20.42 -6.09
CA GLU A 350 0.27 20.64 -7.47
C GLU A 350 1.79 20.76 -7.53
N LEU A 351 2.38 21.60 -6.67
CA LEU A 351 3.83 21.79 -6.58
C LEU A 351 4.56 20.53 -6.11
N ALA A 352 3.95 19.76 -5.20
CA ALA A 352 4.54 18.56 -4.63
C ALA A 352 4.52 17.37 -5.59
N LYS A 353 3.44 17.14 -6.34
CA LYS A 353 3.24 15.98 -7.24
C LYS A 353 4.46 15.63 -8.11
N PRO A 354 5.06 16.56 -8.87
CA PRO A 354 6.22 16.24 -9.73
C PRO A 354 7.50 15.95 -8.94
N ARG A 355 7.56 16.32 -7.65
CA ARG A 355 8.73 16.16 -6.76
C ARG A 355 8.58 14.99 -5.78
N LEU A 356 7.44 14.30 -5.78
CA LEU A 356 7.17 13.18 -4.89
C LEU A 356 8.08 11.99 -5.22
N ALA A 357 9.07 11.76 -4.35
CA ALA A 357 9.92 10.59 -4.39
C ALA A 357 9.63 9.69 -3.18
N ARG A 358 9.94 8.38 -3.30
CA ARG A 358 9.83 7.43 -2.17
C ARG A 358 10.62 7.98 -0.99
N ALA A 359 9.98 8.08 0.18
CA ALA A 359 10.63 8.66 1.34
C ALA A 359 11.84 7.82 1.72
N THR A 360 13.00 8.48 1.81
CA THR A 360 14.22 7.87 2.32
C THR A 360 14.40 8.21 3.79
N VAL A 361 14.95 7.28 4.54
CA VAL A 361 15.36 7.46 5.94
C VAL A 361 16.87 7.46 6.00
N ARG A 362 17.44 8.14 6.98
CA ARG A 362 18.87 8.07 7.23
C ARG A 362 19.15 6.80 8.04
N ASP A 363 19.86 5.85 7.45
CA ASP A 363 20.25 4.63 8.15
C ASP A 363 21.10 5.00 9.39
N PRO A 364 20.73 4.54 10.59
CA PRO A 364 21.43 4.92 11.83
C PRO A 364 22.85 4.34 11.94
N LYS A 365 23.17 3.25 11.23
CA LYS A 365 24.50 2.62 11.21
C LYS A 365 25.40 3.21 10.13
N THR A 366 24.87 3.43 8.93
CA THR A 366 25.69 3.84 7.77
C THR A 366 25.59 5.34 7.47
N GLY A 367 24.56 6.02 7.98
CA GLY A 367 24.29 7.43 7.72
C GLY A 367 23.81 7.73 6.30
N VAL A 368 23.64 6.71 5.46
CA VAL A 368 23.19 6.81 4.05
C VAL A 368 21.66 6.86 4.01
N LEU A 369 21.12 7.61 3.03
CA LEU A 369 19.68 7.62 2.78
C LEU A 369 19.26 6.29 2.13
N THR A 370 18.43 5.51 2.83
CA THR A 370 17.91 4.22 2.36
C THR A 370 16.38 4.21 2.38
N THR A 371 15.76 3.32 1.61
CA THR A 371 14.33 3.05 1.70
C THR A 371 14.07 2.12 2.88
N ALA A 372 13.07 2.43 3.70
CA ALA A 372 12.78 1.64 4.89
C ALA A 372 11.35 1.08 4.88
N PRO A 373 11.16 -0.20 5.27
CA PRO A 373 9.83 -0.80 5.36
C PRO A 373 8.92 -0.13 6.41
N TYR A 374 9.52 0.53 7.40
CA TYR A 374 8.83 1.21 8.49
C TYR A 374 8.25 2.60 8.12
N ARG A 375 8.65 3.18 6.97
CA ARG A 375 8.06 4.43 6.45
C ARG A 375 7.63 4.24 5.00
N VAL A 376 6.33 4.05 4.81
CA VAL A 376 5.72 3.80 3.50
C VAL A 376 4.96 5.04 3.05
N SER A 377 5.72 6.03 2.54
CA SER A 377 5.19 7.30 2.02
C SER A 377 6.06 7.83 0.88
N LYS A 378 5.49 8.71 0.05
CA LYS A 378 6.29 9.60 -0.81
C LYS A 378 6.36 10.97 -0.18
N SER A 379 7.50 11.63 -0.32
CA SER A 379 7.74 12.97 0.24
C SER A 379 8.30 13.91 -0.83
N ALA A 380 7.90 15.16 -0.76
CA ALA A 380 8.45 16.27 -1.51
C ALA A 380 8.82 17.40 -0.54
N TRP A 381 9.78 18.23 -0.90
CA TRP A 381 10.20 19.37 -0.10
C TRP A 381 9.99 20.65 -0.89
N LEU A 382 9.30 21.61 -0.27
CA LEU A 382 8.95 22.89 -0.86
C LEU A 382 9.58 24.04 -0.06
N GLU A 383 10.19 24.97 -0.78
CA GLU A 383 10.83 26.17 -0.26
C GLU A 383 9.87 27.37 -0.35
N GLY A 384 10.12 28.41 0.46
CA GLY A 384 9.31 29.62 0.41
C GLY A 384 9.38 30.34 -0.96
N GLU A 385 10.51 30.22 -1.64
CA GLU A 385 10.76 30.82 -2.96
C GLU A 385 10.04 30.09 -4.09
N ASP A 386 9.58 28.84 -3.88
CA ASP A 386 8.89 28.05 -4.90
C ASP A 386 7.55 28.68 -5.29
N ASP A 387 6.80 29.22 -4.32
CA ASP A 387 5.50 29.86 -4.55
C ASP A 387 5.09 30.76 -3.37
N PRO A 388 4.49 31.94 -3.60
CA PRO A 388 3.99 32.81 -2.54
C PRO A 388 3.00 32.16 -1.57
N VAL A 389 2.31 31.08 -1.96
CA VAL A 389 1.48 30.27 -1.06
C VAL A 389 2.32 29.65 0.05
N ILE A 390 3.49 29.10 -0.28
CA ILE A 390 4.37 28.43 0.70
C ILE A 390 4.90 29.45 1.71
N ASP A 391 5.34 30.61 1.23
CA ASP A 391 5.79 31.70 2.08
C ASP A 391 4.67 32.20 3.03
N ARG A 392 3.45 32.40 2.51
CA ARG A 392 2.30 32.75 3.37
C ARG A 392 1.98 31.71 4.43
N VAL A 393 2.14 30.42 4.11
CA VAL A 393 1.94 29.34 5.08
C VAL A 393 3.04 29.36 6.15
N ASN A 394 4.31 29.51 5.77
CA ASN A 394 5.42 29.65 6.71
C ASN A 394 5.22 30.84 7.66
N GLN A 395 4.81 31.98 7.10
CA GLN A 395 4.54 33.18 7.88
C GLN A 395 3.39 32.98 8.87
N ARG A 396 2.33 32.27 8.46
CA ARG A 396 1.19 31.92 9.33
C ARG A 396 1.61 31.00 10.47
N ILE A 397 2.45 30.00 10.20
CA ILE A 397 3.01 29.10 11.24
C ILE A 397 3.79 29.91 12.27
N GLN A 398 4.63 30.85 11.82
CA GLN A 398 5.37 31.76 12.70
C GLN A 398 4.45 32.64 13.56
N ASP A 399 3.41 33.23 12.96
CA ASP A 399 2.47 34.10 13.68
C ASP A 399 1.70 33.35 14.78
N ILE A 400 1.34 32.10 14.52
CA ILE A 400 0.53 31.27 15.43
C ILE A 400 1.36 30.73 16.59
N THR A 401 2.51 30.15 16.27
CA THR A 401 3.38 29.51 17.26
C THR A 401 4.20 30.53 18.06
N GLY A 402 4.41 31.73 17.50
CA GLY A 402 5.33 32.74 18.01
C GLY A 402 6.81 32.38 17.80
N LEU A 403 7.10 31.24 17.17
CA LEU A 403 8.45 30.75 16.88
C LEU A 403 8.89 31.23 15.50
N THR A 404 10.18 31.59 15.35
CA THR A 404 10.72 31.92 14.01
C THR A 404 10.75 30.68 13.12
N VAL A 405 10.50 30.83 11.83
CA VAL A 405 10.67 29.77 10.83
C VAL A 405 11.93 29.94 9.99
N GLU A 406 12.79 30.92 10.30
CA GLU A 406 14.04 31.19 9.59
C GLU A 406 15.02 30.00 9.63
N THR A 407 15.07 29.29 10.76
CA THR A 407 15.89 28.09 10.96
C THR A 407 15.10 26.80 10.80
N ALA A 408 13.81 26.89 10.45
CA ALA A 408 12.95 25.73 10.25
C ALA A 408 13.26 25.03 8.92
N GLU A 409 13.01 23.72 8.86
CA GLU A 409 13.21 22.96 7.62
C GLU A 409 12.22 23.37 6.52
N LEU A 410 12.50 22.95 5.29
CA LEU A 410 11.57 23.10 4.17
C LEU A 410 10.22 22.44 4.47
N LEU A 411 9.14 22.90 3.82
CA LEU A 411 7.83 22.30 4.02
C LEU A 411 7.83 20.91 3.40
N GLN A 412 7.80 19.87 4.23
CA GLN A 412 7.75 18.50 3.76
C GLN A 412 6.30 18.15 3.43
N VAL A 413 5.99 17.84 2.18
CA VAL A 413 4.68 17.29 1.79
C VAL A 413 4.79 15.78 1.69
N ALA A 414 3.93 15.06 2.39
CA ALA A 414 3.88 13.60 2.36
C ALA A 414 2.52 13.07 1.91
N ASN A 415 2.53 12.02 1.10
CA ASN A 415 1.34 11.26 0.72
C ASN A 415 1.46 9.80 1.18
N TYR A 416 0.40 9.33 1.85
CA TYR A 416 0.19 7.95 2.23
C TYR A 416 -1.06 7.46 1.48
N GLY A 417 -0.91 6.46 0.61
CA GLY A 417 -2.04 5.70 0.08
C GLY A 417 -2.44 4.58 1.04
N VAL A 418 -3.31 3.68 0.58
CA VAL A 418 -3.82 2.55 1.37
C VAL A 418 -2.65 1.71 1.90
N GLY A 419 -2.67 1.36 3.19
CA GLY A 419 -1.59 0.66 3.90
C GLY A 419 -0.31 1.48 4.14
N GLY A 420 -0.22 2.69 3.60
CA GLY A 420 0.86 3.63 3.84
C GLY A 420 0.87 4.09 5.30
N GLN A 421 2.02 3.96 5.97
CA GLN A 421 2.20 4.24 7.39
C GLN A 421 3.55 4.94 7.66
N TYR A 422 3.70 5.44 8.88
CA TYR A 422 5.00 5.76 9.46
C TYR A 422 5.03 5.18 10.89
N GLU A 423 5.87 4.18 11.12
CA GLU A 423 6.03 3.56 12.44
C GLU A 423 6.44 4.56 13.55
N PRO A 424 6.23 4.20 14.83
CA PRO A 424 6.61 5.04 15.97
C PRO A 424 8.03 5.59 15.90
N HIS A 425 8.16 6.90 15.93
CA HIS A 425 9.43 7.61 15.84
C HIS A 425 9.44 8.90 16.65
N PHE A 426 10.64 9.48 16.77
CA PHE A 426 10.86 10.82 17.29
C PHE A 426 11.19 11.77 16.16
N ASP A 427 10.71 12.99 16.26
CA ASP A 427 11.11 14.05 15.35
C ASP A 427 12.45 14.68 15.75
N PHE A 428 12.77 14.70 17.05
CA PHE A 428 14.04 15.20 17.56
C PHE A 428 15.14 14.12 17.52
N SER A 429 16.40 14.55 17.50
CA SER A 429 17.53 13.63 17.61
C SER A 429 17.88 13.34 19.04
N ARG A 430 18.15 12.06 19.31
CA ARG A 430 18.42 11.54 20.66
C ARG A 430 19.90 11.72 21.02
N LYS A 431 20.23 11.61 22.31
CA LYS A 431 21.62 11.79 22.80
C LYS A 431 22.61 10.80 22.19
N ASP A 432 22.15 9.61 21.81
CA ASP A 432 22.88 8.57 21.08
C ASP A 432 23.05 8.86 19.57
N GLU A 433 22.49 9.97 19.06
CA GLU A 433 22.55 10.40 17.65
C GLU A 433 23.22 11.77 17.49
N PRO A 434 24.48 11.96 17.95
CA PRO A 434 25.08 13.29 18.11
C PRO A 434 25.33 14.04 16.79
N ASP A 435 25.22 13.41 15.63
CA ASP A 435 25.59 13.98 14.32
C ASP A 435 24.40 14.37 13.43
N ALA A 436 23.16 14.30 13.94
CA ALA A 436 21.99 14.50 13.11
C ALA A 436 21.85 15.94 12.54
N PHE A 437 22.11 16.97 13.35
CA PHE A 437 21.95 18.38 12.96
C PHE A 437 23.25 19.20 12.96
N LYS A 438 24.41 18.59 13.27
CA LYS A 438 25.69 19.30 13.35
C LYS A 438 26.07 20.03 12.06
N ARG A 439 25.73 19.47 10.90
CA ARG A 439 26.03 20.08 9.58
C ARG A 439 25.13 21.26 9.24
N LEU A 440 23.87 21.23 9.71
CA LEU A 440 22.91 22.32 9.49
C LEU A 440 23.18 23.48 10.44
N GLY A 441 23.72 23.20 11.63
CA GLY A 441 23.98 24.22 12.64
C GLY A 441 22.70 24.90 13.14
N THR A 442 21.53 24.34 12.89
CA THR A 442 20.23 24.90 13.31
C THR A 442 19.81 24.41 14.71
N GLY A 443 20.52 23.44 15.28
CA GLY A 443 20.15 22.80 16.54
C GLY A 443 19.09 21.71 16.35
N ASN A 444 18.55 21.17 17.43
CA ASN A 444 17.58 20.07 17.39
C ASN A 444 16.17 20.56 16.99
N ARG A 445 15.30 19.66 16.54
CA ARG A 445 13.92 19.96 16.16
C ARG A 445 13.07 20.14 17.40
N MET A 446 12.78 21.39 17.77
CA MET A 446 12.09 21.74 19.00
C MET A 446 10.59 21.47 18.97
N ALA A 447 9.97 21.60 17.79
CA ALA A 447 8.53 21.49 17.62
C ALA A 447 8.16 21.01 16.23
N THR A 448 6.97 20.44 16.12
CA THR A 448 6.41 19.92 14.87
C THR A 448 5.06 20.58 14.61
N PHE A 449 4.86 21.05 13.38
CA PHE A 449 3.60 21.60 12.91
C PHE A 449 3.12 20.78 11.70
N LEU A 450 2.12 19.92 11.94
CA LEU A 450 1.62 18.96 10.97
C LEU A 450 0.25 19.40 10.42
N ASN A 451 0.19 19.79 9.16
CA ASN A 451 -1.05 20.11 8.46
C ASN A 451 -1.69 18.86 7.85
N TYR A 452 -3.00 18.73 7.98
CA TYR A 452 -3.81 17.74 7.26
C TYR A 452 -4.43 18.38 6.01
N MET A 453 -4.12 17.81 4.84
CA MET A 453 -4.50 18.34 3.51
C MET A 453 -5.50 17.45 2.77
N SER A 454 -5.98 16.38 3.41
CA SER A 454 -7.12 15.58 2.97
C SER A 454 -7.90 15.06 4.18
N ASP A 455 -9.18 14.81 3.96
CA ASP A 455 -9.97 13.96 4.83
C ASP A 455 -9.65 12.50 4.48
N VAL A 456 -9.58 11.65 5.50
CA VAL A 456 -9.30 10.22 5.34
C VAL A 456 -10.54 9.49 5.83
N GLU A 457 -11.08 8.63 4.98
CA GLU A 457 -12.35 7.94 5.25
C GLU A 457 -12.22 6.94 6.39
N ALA A 458 -11.15 6.14 6.39
CA ALA A 458 -10.83 5.24 7.48
C ALA A 458 -9.32 5.09 7.69
N GLY A 459 -8.91 4.96 8.96
CA GLY A 459 -7.51 4.85 9.35
C GLY A 459 -6.72 6.16 9.23
N GLY A 460 -5.39 6.07 9.18
CA GLY A 460 -4.55 7.25 8.94
C GLY A 460 -4.40 8.21 10.14
N ALA A 461 -4.84 7.85 11.34
CA ALA A 461 -4.65 8.66 12.55
C ALA A 461 -3.15 8.95 12.83
N THR A 462 -2.88 10.09 13.48
CA THR A 462 -1.57 10.36 14.09
C THR A 462 -1.68 9.97 15.56
N VAL A 463 -0.88 9.01 16.00
CA VAL A 463 -1.02 8.39 17.32
C VAL A 463 0.24 8.57 18.15
N PHE A 464 0.07 8.65 19.46
CA PHE A 464 1.15 8.82 20.44
C PHE A 464 1.12 7.65 21.45
N PRO A 465 1.89 6.57 21.20
CA PRO A 465 1.83 5.33 21.99
C PRO A 465 2.03 5.53 23.50
N ASP A 466 2.95 6.40 23.90
CA ASP A 466 3.37 6.54 25.30
C ASP A 466 2.29 7.09 26.23
N PHE A 467 1.40 7.95 25.72
CA PHE A 467 0.30 8.51 26.50
C PHE A 467 -1.09 8.22 25.93
N GLY A 468 -1.15 7.42 24.87
CA GLY A 468 -2.38 6.82 24.37
C GLY A 468 -3.32 7.76 23.60
N ALA A 469 -2.79 8.83 22.98
CA ALA A 469 -3.60 9.76 22.20
C ALA A 469 -3.70 9.33 20.72
N SER A 470 -4.88 9.55 20.13
CA SER A 470 -5.15 9.33 18.71
C SER A 470 -5.80 10.57 18.10
N ILE A 471 -5.14 11.15 17.10
CA ILE A 471 -5.56 12.39 16.46
C ILE A 471 -5.92 12.11 15.01
N TRP A 472 -7.22 12.18 14.72
CA TRP A 472 -7.74 11.84 13.39
C TRP A 472 -7.52 12.98 12.38
N PRO A 473 -7.17 12.66 11.11
CA PRO A 473 -6.98 13.66 10.07
C PRO A 473 -8.26 14.43 9.80
N ARG A 474 -8.15 15.75 9.69
CA ARG A 474 -9.26 16.61 9.26
C ARG A 474 -8.71 17.67 8.32
N LYS A 475 -9.19 17.68 7.08
CA LYS A 475 -8.69 18.57 6.03
C LYS A 475 -8.72 20.03 6.48
N GLY A 476 -7.65 20.76 6.18
CA GLY A 476 -7.51 22.17 6.51
C GLY A 476 -7.25 22.45 7.99
N THR A 477 -6.93 21.43 8.80
CA THR A 477 -6.48 21.60 10.18
C THR A 477 -4.99 21.33 10.31
N ALA A 478 -4.39 21.77 11.41
CA ALA A 478 -3.03 21.39 11.77
C ALA A 478 -2.95 21.00 13.24
N VAL A 479 -1.99 20.14 13.56
CA VAL A 479 -1.68 19.73 14.92
C VAL A 479 -0.27 20.17 15.24
N PHE A 480 -0.08 20.68 16.45
CA PHE A 480 1.19 21.21 16.92
C PHE A 480 1.53 20.64 18.29
N TRP A 481 2.80 20.24 18.44
CA TRP A 481 3.37 19.81 19.71
C TRP A 481 4.86 20.21 19.77
N TYR A 482 5.37 20.28 21.00
CA TYR A 482 6.78 20.44 21.25
C TYR A 482 7.44 19.08 21.38
N ASN A 483 8.55 18.88 20.68
CA ASN A 483 9.38 17.67 20.77
C ASN A 483 10.39 17.74 21.91
N LEU A 484 10.75 18.96 22.31
CA LEU A 484 11.72 19.24 23.36
C LEU A 484 11.06 20.00 24.50
N PHE A 485 11.45 19.70 25.73
CA PHE A 485 11.22 20.54 26.91
C PHE A 485 11.89 21.91 26.74
N ARG A 486 11.55 22.87 27.60
CA ARG A 486 12.21 24.19 27.56
C ARG A 486 13.69 24.14 27.92
N SER A 487 14.14 23.07 28.59
CA SER A 487 15.56 22.80 28.85
C SER A 487 16.36 22.46 27.59
N GLY A 488 15.68 22.10 26.49
CA GLY A 488 16.29 21.54 25.28
C GLY A 488 16.34 20.00 25.29
N GLU A 489 15.99 19.36 26.40
CA GLU A 489 15.91 17.89 26.48
C GLU A 489 14.72 17.35 25.70
N GLY A 490 14.87 16.15 25.12
CA GLY A 490 13.82 15.50 24.36
C GLY A 490 12.67 15.01 25.23
N ASP A 491 11.44 15.33 24.86
CA ASP A 491 10.25 14.75 25.49
C ASP A 491 9.96 13.38 24.86
N TYR A 492 10.45 12.32 25.48
CA TYR A 492 10.26 10.95 25.00
C TYR A 492 8.79 10.53 24.91
N ARG A 493 7.87 11.23 25.57
CA ARG A 493 6.44 10.96 25.45
C ARG A 493 5.90 11.32 24.06
N THR A 494 6.58 12.21 23.32
CA THR A 494 6.14 12.66 21.99
C THR A 494 6.50 11.68 20.86
N ARG A 495 6.86 10.45 21.22
CA ARG A 495 6.98 9.35 20.27
C ARG A 495 5.64 9.20 19.56
N HIS A 496 5.64 9.24 18.24
CA HIS A 496 4.41 9.25 17.48
C HIS A 496 4.53 8.49 16.18
N ALA A 497 3.38 8.10 15.62
CA ALA A 497 3.28 7.33 14.40
C ALA A 497 2.13 7.84 13.53
N ALA A 498 2.20 7.55 12.24
CA ALA A 498 1.07 7.66 11.32
C ALA A 498 0.52 6.25 11.09
N CYS A 499 -0.69 5.99 11.59
CA CYS A 499 -1.41 4.75 11.35
C CYS A 499 -1.56 4.47 9.85
N PRO A 500 -1.63 3.19 9.45
CA PRO A 500 -1.88 2.83 8.06
C PRO A 500 -3.21 3.42 7.59
N VAL A 501 -3.27 3.98 6.40
CA VAL A 501 -4.55 4.41 5.81
C VAL A 501 -5.35 3.17 5.43
N LEU A 502 -6.55 3.00 5.99
CA LEU A 502 -7.41 1.87 5.66
C LEU A 502 -8.21 2.15 4.38
N VAL A 503 -8.86 3.32 4.31
CA VAL A 503 -9.61 3.78 3.13
C VAL A 503 -9.32 5.24 2.84
N GLY A 504 -9.07 5.55 1.57
CA GLY A 504 -8.79 6.90 1.08
C GLY A 504 -7.29 7.18 0.89
N SER A 505 -6.91 8.45 1.01
CA SER A 505 -5.51 8.87 0.88
C SER A 505 -5.21 10.02 1.81
N LYS A 506 -4.13 9.90 2.60
CA LYS A 506 -3.70 10.90 3.57
C LYS A 506 -2.62 11.79 2.93
N TRP A 507 -2.94 13.07 2.78
CA TRP A 507 -2.00 14.12 2.44
C TRP A 507 -1.72 14.95 3.68
N VAL A 508 -0.44 15.13 4.01
CA VAL A 508 0.00 15.99 5.10
C VAL A 508 1.15 16.87 4.64
N SER A 509 1.30 18.03 5.27
CA SER A 509 2.56 18.77 5.19
C SER A 509 3.12 19.02 6.58
N ASN A 510 4.41 18.76 6.75
CA ASN A 510 5.11 18.87 8.02
C ASN A 510 6.11 20.02 7.97
N LYS A 511 6.17 20.79 9.06
CA LYS A 511 7.14 21.85 9.28
C LYS A 511 7.85 21.59 10.62
N TRP A 512 9.13 21.27 10.54
CA TRP A 512 9.98 21.10 11.72
C TRP A 512 10.67 22.41 12.08
N ILE A 513 10.43 22.88 13.29
CA ILE A 513 10.98 24.14 13.81
C ILE A 513 12.16 23.82 14.70
N HIS A 514 13.32 24.42 14.41
CA HIS A 514 14.55 24.23 15.17
C HIS A 514 14.69 25.20 16.35
N GLU A 515 15.55 24.84 17.31
CA GLU A 515 15.80 25.62 18.52
C GLU A 515 16.58 26.91 18.31
N ARG A 516 17.49 26.96 17.33
CA ARG A 516 18.29 28.18 17.07
C ARG A 516 17.39 29.30 16.53
N GLY A 517 17.57 30.52 17.05
CA GLY A 517 16.73 31.68 16.74
C GLY A 517 15.49 31.80 17.64
N GLN A 518 15.27 30.85 18.55
CA GLN A 518 14.16 30.84 19.50
C GLN A 518 14.55 31.28 20.91
N GLU A 519 15.80 31.63 21.15
CA GLU A 519 16.39 31.85 22.48
C GLU A 519 15.60 32.89 23.29
N PHE A 520 15.10 33.93 22.62
CA PHE A 520 14.28 34.98 23.22
C PHE A 520 12.77 34.79 23.04
N ARG A 521 12.34 33.84 22.19
CA ARG A 521 10.93 33.56 21.88
C ARG A 521 10.37 32.43 22.75
N ARG A 522 11.22 31.47 23.12
CA ARG A 522 10.93 30.34 24.01
C ARG A 522 12.04 30.22 25.05
N PRO A 523 12.01 31.05 26.12
CA PRO A 523 13.01 30.99 27.17
C PRO A 523 13.04 29.64 27.88
N CYS A 524 14.23 29.27 28.36
CA CYS A 524 14.45 28.04 29.10
C CYS A 524 13.59 27.97 30.37
N GLY A 525 13.25 26.74 30.76
CA GLY A 525 12.57 26.45 32.01
C GLY A 525 13.49 26.57 33.22
N LEU A 526 12.91 26.51 34.41
CA LEU A 526 13.66 26.42 35.68
C LEU A 526 14.05 24.98 35.99
N THR A 527 13.34 24.00 35.41
CA THR A 527 13.63 22.57 35.54
C THR A 527 13.88 21.91 34.19
N GLU A 528 14.37 20.67 34.24
CA GLU A 528 14.64 19.85 33.04
C GLU A 528 13.37 19.51 32.25
N VAL A 529 12.21 19.41 32.91
CA VAL A 529 10.94 18.94 32.33
C VAL A 529 9.89 20.04 32.20
N ASP A 530 10.29 21.30 32.37
CA ASP A 530 9.44 22.49 32.27
C ASP A 530 8.98 22.82 30.83
#